data_AF-A0A958BBX5-F1
#
_entry.id   AF-A0A958BBX5-F1
#
_cell.length_a   1.000
_cell.length_b   1.000
_cell.length_c   1.000
_cell.angle_alpha   90.00
_cell.angle_beta   90.00
_cell.angle_gamma   90.00
#
_symmetry.space_group_name_H-M   'P 1'
#
loop_
_entity.id
_entity.type
_entity.pdbx_description
1 polymer ?
#
loop_
_entity_poly.entity_id
_entity_poly.type
_entity_poly.pdbx_seq_one_letter_code
_entity_poly.pdbx_strand_id
1 'polypeptide(L)'
;PTVLGRQIAARRATGAHVNVNQLGEAILGEDEAEARLERYLGLAARPDVACISVKVSSIASQIDLLGEARTLDVLADRLRRLYRAAMAAPYQLPGGGARPKLVTLDMEEYRDLHLTVALFERVLGEPEFASFTGAIVLQAYLPDSHLVQRELDAWAAARVAGGGAPIRVRLVKGANLAMERVDAAVHGWPQAPYLDKAGTDANYK
;
A
#
# COMPACT_ATOMS: atom_id res chain seq x y z
N PRO A 1 -16.83 -21.77 -9.08
CA PRO A 1 -15.63 -20.88 -8.99
C PRO A 1 -15.82 -19.59 -9.83
N THR A 2 -15.67 -18.41 -9.21
CA THR A 2 -15.69 -17.12 -9.91
C THR A 2 -14.56 -17.01 -10.93
N VAL A 3 -14.65 -16.11 -11.91
CA VAL A 3 -13.59 -15.86 -12.91
C VAL A 3 -12.25 -15.57 -12.22
N LEU A 4 -12.27 -14.72 -11.18
CA LEU A 4 -11.09 -14.39 -10.38
C LEU A 4 -10.49 -15.64 -9.71
N GLY A 5 -11.31 -16.51 -9.10
CA GLY A 5 -10.81 -17.72 -8.44
C GLY A 5 -10.13 -18.68 -9.42
N ARG A 6 -10.65 -18.81 -10.65
CA ARG A 6 -9.99 -19.62 -11.69
C ARG A 6 -8.65 -19.04 -12.10
N GLN A 7 -8.55 -17.72 -12.27
CA GLN A 7 -7.29 -17.05 -12.62
C GLN A 7 -6.26 -17.19 -11.50
N ILE A 8 -6.66 -17.01 -10.23
CA ILE A 8 -5.77 -17.21 -9.08
C ILE A 8 -5.23 -18.64 -9.06
N ALA A 9 -6.10 -19.64 -9.22
CA ALA A 9 -5.69 -21.04 -9.24
C ALA A 9 -4.71 -21.33 -10.39
N ALA A 10 -4.97 -20.82 -11.59
CA ALA A 10 -4.11 -21.00 -12.76
C ALA A 10 -2.71 -20.40 -12.54
N ARG A 11 -2.61 -19.19 -11.98
CA ARG A 11 -1.31 -18.58 -11.66
C ARG A 11 -0.60 -19.30 -10.52
N ARG A 12 -1.33 -19.78 -9.52
CA ARG A 12 -0.77 -20.58 -8.42
C ARG A 12 -0.16 -21.89 -8.92
N ALA A 13 -0.76 -22.53 -9.92
CA ALA A 13 -0.23 -23.74 -10.53
C ALA A 13 1.14 -23.53 -11.21
N THR A 14 1.48 -22.30 -11.60
CA THR A 14 2.82 -21.96 -12.13
C THR A 14 3.82 -21.56 -11.05
N GLY A 15 3.47 -21.71 -9.77
CA GLY A 15 4.30 -21.26 -8.64
C GLY A 15 4.21 -19.75 -8.36
N ALA A 16 3.37 -19.00 -9.07
CA ALA A 16 3.23 -17.56 -8.86
C ALA A 16 2.30 -17.23 -7.69
N HIS A 17 2.61 -16.16 -6.98
CA HIS A 17 1.70 -15.55 -6.01
C HIS A 17 0.96 -14.38 -6.67
N VAL A 18 -0.36 -14.33 -6.48
CA VAL A 18 -1.19 -13.27 -7.04
C VAL A 18 -1.36 -12.16 -6.02
N ASN A 19 -1.05 -10.94 -6.44
CA ASN A 19 -1.44 -9.72 -5.77
C ASN A 19 -2.74 -9.21 -6.38
N VAL A 20 -3.79 -9.11 -5.58
CA VAL A 20 -5.11 -8.65 -6.03
C VAL A 20 -5.23 -7.15 -5.77
N ASN A 21 -5.48 -6.39 -6.82
CA ASN A 21 -5.82 -4.98 -6.70
C ASN A 21 -7.28 -4.77 -7.15
N GLN A 22 -8.08 -4.13 -6.31
CA GLN A 22 -9.46 -3.80 -6.63
C GLN A 22 -9.49 -2.47 -7.40
N LEU A 23 -9.76 -2.54 -8.69
CA LEU A 23 -10.00 -1.37 -9.51
C LEU A 23 -11.41 -0.81 -9.24
N GLY A 24 -11.58 0.48 -9.52
CA GLY A 24 -12.85 1.20 -9.48
C GLY A 24 -12.66 2.66 -9.81
N GLU A 25 -13.76 3.41 -9.82
CA GLU A 25 -13.75 4.86 -10.05
C GLU A 25 -13.08 5.61 -8.90
N ALA A 26 -12.80 6.89 -9.14
CA ALA A 26 -12.29 7.80 -8.13
C ALA A 26 -13.32 7.92 -7.00
N ILE A 27 -12.86 7.80 -5.76
CA ILE A 27 -13.72 7.88 -4.59
C ILE A 27 -14.02 9.35 -4.31
N LEU A 28 -15.27 9.78 -4.53
CA LEU A 28 -15.68 11.18 -4.33
C LEU A 28 -16.46 11.41 -3.03
N GLY A 29 -16.86 10.34 -2.34
CA GLY A 29 -17.61 10.43 -1.08
C GLY A 29 -17.31 9.29 -0.11
N GLU A 30 -17.60 9.53 1.17
CA GLU A 30 -17.28 8.59 2.26
C GLU A 30 -18.06 7.28 2.18
N ASP A 31 -19.29 7.30 1.68
CA ASP A 31 -20.08 6.08 1.46
C ASP A 31 -19.42 5.17 0.41
N GLU A 32 -18.81 5.76 -0.62
CA GLU A 32 -18.10 5.00 -1.64
C GLU A 32 -16.75 4.48 -1.12
N ALA A 33 -16.06 5.28 -0.31
CA ALA A 33 -14.84 4.89 0.40
C ALA A 33 -15.10 3.68 1.30
N GLU A 34 -16.19 3.72 2.07
CA GLU A 34 -16.62 2.64 2.95
C GLU A 34 -17.02 1.40 2.14
N ALA A 35 -17.77 1.57 1.05
CA ALA A 35 -18.10 0.46 0.16
C ALA A 35 -16.85 -0.17 -0.49
N ARG A 36 -15.80 0.63 -0.78
CA ARG A 36 -14.51 0.12 -1.27
C ARG A 36 -13.75 -0.63 -0.19
N LEU A 37 -13.74 -0.14 1.04
CA LEU A 37 -13.19 -0.85 2.19
C LEU A 37 -13.87 -2.20 2.39
N GLU A 38 -15.21 -2.26 2.36
CA GLU A 38 -15.95 -3.52 2.50
C GLU A 38 -15.60 -4.54 1.41
N ARG A 39 -15.35 -4.09 0.17
CA ARG A 39 -14.81 -4.97 -0.89
C ARG A 39 -13.42 -5.50 -0.56
N TYR A 40 -12.53 -4.67 -0.01
CA TYR A 40 -11.22 -5.12 0.45
C TYR A 40 -11.32 -6.12 1.61
N LEU A 41 -12.22 -5.90 2.57
CA LEU A 41 -12.50 -6.84 3.66
C LEU A 41 -13.03 -8.18 3.12
N GLY A 42 -13.91 -8.14 2.12
CA GLY A 42 -14.37 -9.34 1.40
C GLY A 42 -13.24 -10.09 0.71
N LEU A 43 -12.29 -9.39 0.07
CA LEU A 43 -11.07 -10.00 -0.48
C LEU A 43 -10.18 -10.58 0.62
N ALA A 44 -10.02 -9.87 1.75
CA ALA A 44 -9.23 -10.32 2.88
C ALA A 44 -9.83 -11.54 3.58
N ALA A 45 -11.13 -11.78 3.46
CA ALA A 45 -11.78 -13.00 3.96
C ALA A 45 -11.56 -14.23 3.05
N ARG A 46 -11.28 -14.03 1.75
CA ARG A 46 -11.20 -15.13 0.79
C ARG A 46 -9.98 -16.04 0.98
N PRO A 47 -10.11 -17.37 1.02
CA PRO A 47 -9.00 -18.28 1.29
C PRO A 47 -8.00 -18.39 0.13
N ASP A 48 -8.40 -18.05 -1.09
CA ASP A 48 -7.55 -18.09 -2.28
C ASP A 48 -6.69 -16.82 -2.47
N VAL A 49 -6.95 -15.76 -1.70
CA VAL A 49 -6.24 -14.48 -1.79
C VAL A 49 -5.08 -14.45 -0.79
N ALA A 50 -3.85 -14.31 -1.27
CA ALA A 50 -2.66 -14.22 -0.42
C ALA A 50 -2.21 -12.77 -0.14
N CYS A 51 -2.51 -11.85 -1.06
CA CYS A 51 -2.03 -10.48 -1.03
C CYS A 51 -3.04 -9.54 -1.68
N ILE A 52 -3.25 -8.37 -1.06
CA ILE A 52 -4.12 -7.30 -1.53
C ILE A 52 -3.31 -6.01 -1.59
N SER A 53 -3.48 -5.23 -2.66
CA SER A 53 -2.98 -3.85 -2.73
C SER A 53 -4.12 -2.85 -2.55
N VAL A 54 -3.89 -1.82 -1.74
CA VAL A 54 -4.87 -0.80 -1.38
C VAL A 54 -4.21 0.57 -1.51
N LYS A 55 -4.96 1.53 -2.04
CA LYS A 55 -4.53 2.93 -2.15
C LYS A 55 -5.18 3.73 -1.05
N VAL A 56 -4.50 4.69 -0.42
CA VAL A 56 -5.11 5.55 0.61
C VAL A 56 -6.31 6.31 0.05
N SER A 57 -6.20 6.80 -1.18
CA SER A 57 -7.26 7.43 -1.99
C SER A 57 -8.48 6.53 -2.26
N SER A 58 -8.33 5.21 -2.11
CA SER A 58 -9.43 4.26 -2.31
C SER A 58 -10.24 4.00 -1.05
N ILE A 59 -9.73 4.38 0.11
CA ILE A 59 -10.36 4.15 1.42
C ILE A 59 -10.60 5.46 2.17
N ALA A 60 -10.48 6.62 1.52
CA ALA A 60 -10.93 7.92 2.02
C ALA A 60 -11.26 8.82 0.82
N SER A 61 -12.31 9.61 0.92
CA SER A 61 -12.73 10.52 -0.17
C SER A 61 -12.11 11.90 -0.08
N GLN A 62 -11.84 12.37 1.14
CA GLN A 62 -11.30 13.69 1.40
C GLN A 62 -9.93 13.58 2.05
N ILE A 63 -8.90 13.39 1.21
CA ILE A 63 -7.51 13.52 1.63
C ILE A 63 -7.19 15.01 1.72
N ASP A 64 -7.35 15.57 2.92
CA ASP A 64 -6.94 16.94 3.22
C ASP A 64 -5.54 16.92 3.86
N LEU A 65 -4.57 17.48 3.14
CA LEU A 65 -3.18 17.61 3.59
C LEU A 65 -3.00 18.78 4.57
N LEU A 66 -3.91 19.76 4.60
CA LEU A 66 -3.90 20.83 5.61
C LEU A 66 -4.53 20.36 6.93
N GLY A 67 -5.43 19.37 6.84
CA GLY A 67 -6.07 18.67 7.95
C GLY A 67 -5.44 17.30 8.25
N GLU A 68 -4.14 17.14 8.04
CA GLU A 68 -3.43 15.84 8.03
C GLU A 68 -3.80 14.94 9.22
N ALA A 69 -3.81 15.48 10.44
CA ALA A 69 -4.12 14.70 11.64
C ALA A 69 -5.49 14.01 11.58
N ARG A 70 -6.53 14.73 11.11
CA ARG A 70 -7.88 14.19 10.98
C ARG A 70 -7.95 13.16 9.84
N THR A 71 -7.32 13.46 8.71
CA THR A 71 -7.24 12.53 7.57
C THR A 71 -6.56 11.22 8.00
N LEU A 72 -5.47 11.33 8.75
CA LEU A 72 -4.71 10.21 9.28
C LEU A 72 -5.52 9.37 10.28
N ASP A 73 -6.32 10.00 11.14
CA ASP A 73 -7.20 9.27 12.07
C ASP A 73 -8.22 8.39 11.34
N VAL A 74 -8.91 8.96 10.33
CA VAL A 74 -9.90 8.23 9.52
C VAL A 74 -9.25 7.08 8.75
N LEU A 75 -8.11 7.35 8.10
CA LEU A 75 -7.37 6.33 7.37
C LEU A 75 -6.85 5.23 8.31
N ALA A 76 -6.38 5.59 9.51
CA ALA A 76 -5.87 4.64 10.48
C ALA A 76 -6.96 3.67 10.93
N ASP A 77 -8.17 4.17 11.25
CA ASP A 77 -9.29 3.30 11.63
C ASP A 77 -9.67 2.29 10.55
N ARG A 78 -9.67 2.73 9.29
CA ARG A 78 -9.96 1.86 8.14
C ARG A 78 -8.85 0.85 7.88
N LEU A 79 -7.59 1.26 7.99
CA LEU A 79 -6.45 0.38 7.81
C LEU A 79 -6.37 -0.68 8.92
N ARG A 80 -6.66 -0.31 10.18
CA ARG A 80 -6.78 -1.26 11.31
C ARG A 80 -7.80 -2.36 11.00
N ARG A 81 -8.99 -2.01 10.51
CA ARG A 81 -10.02 -2.99 10.11
C ARG A 81 -9.49 -3.96 9.05
N LEU A 82 -8.78 -3.44 8.05
CA LEU A 82 -8.21 -4.27 6.98
C LEU A 82 -7.09 -5.19 7.49
N TYR A 83 -6.18 -4.71 8.32
CA TYR A 83 -5.12 -5.53 8.91
C TYR A 83 -5.68 -6.63 9.80
N ARG A 84 -6.67 -6.31 10.65
CA ARG A 84 -7.40 -7.31 11.47
C ARG A 84 -8.01 -8.39 10.59
N ALA A 85 -8.69 -8.02 9.50
CA ALA A 85 -9.27 -8.98 8.57
C ALA A 85 -8.20 -9.87 7.88
N ALA A 86 -7.07 -9.28 7.49
CA ALA A 86 -5.95 -9.99 6.88
C ALA A 86 -5.26 -10.99 7.84
N MET A 87 -5.27 -10.69 9.15
CA MET A 87 -4.78 -11.58 10.20
C MET A 87 -5.78 -12.67 10.58
N ALA A 88 -7.08 -12.34 10.63
CA ALA A 88 -8.14 -13.24 11.07
C ALA A 88 -8.40 -14.41 10.11
N ALA A 89 -8.09 -14.24 8.81
CA ALA A 89 -8.22 -15.29 7.81
C ALA A 89 -6.87 -15.59 7.14
N PRO A 90 -5.94 -16.32 7.81
CA PRO A 90 -4.63 -16.63 7.26
C PRO A 90 -4.68 -17.37 5.91
N TYR A 91 -3.74 -17.05 5.02
CA TYR A 91 -3.55 -17.74 3.76
C TYR A 91 -2.79 -19.05 3.97
N GLN A 92 -3.32 -20.14 3.42
CA GLN A 92 -2.71 -21.47 3.48
C GLN A 92 -1.65 -21.64 2.40
N LEU A 93 -0.41 -21.92 2.82
CA LEU A 93 0.71 -22.09 1.91
C LEU A 93 0.63 -23.45 1.21
N PRO A 94 1.06 -23.57 -0.07
CA PRO A 94 1.06 -24.84 -0.80
C PRO A 94 1.84 -25.97 -0.11
N GLY A 95 2.91 -25.64 0.63
CA GLY A 95 3.77 -26.60 1.34
C GLY A 95 3.37 -26.88 2.79
N GLY A 96 2.18 -26.45 3.21
CA GLY A 96 1.75 -26.49 4.61
C GLY A 96 2.12 -25.22 5.39
N GLY A 97 1.41 -25.01 6.50
CA GLY A 97 1.50 -23.78 7.29
C GLY A 97 0.59 -22.66 6.79
N ALA A 98 0.40 -21.67 7.66
CA ALA A 98 -0.46 -20.53 7.41
C ALA A 98 0.28 -19.23 7.78
N ARG A 99 -0.04 -18.16 7.06
CA ARG A 99 0.45 -16.82 7.40
C ARG A 99 -0.65 -15.79 7.23
N PRO A 100 -0.59 -14.65 7.97
CA PRO A 100 -1.44 -13.50 7.67
C PRO A 100 -1.34 -13.11 6.19
N LYS A 101 -2.45 -12.60 5.64
CA LYS A 101 -2.46 -12.09 4.25
C LYS A 101 -1.67 -10.79 4.18
N LEU A 102 -0.93 -10.61 3.10
CA LEU A 102 -0.12 -9.41 2.92
C LEU A 102 -0.98 -8.26 2.41
N VAL A 103 -1.03 -7.15 3.14
CA VAL A 103 -1.64 -5.90 2.67
C VAL A 103 -0.54 -4.96 2.22
N THR A 104 -0.58 -4.53 0.96
CA THR A 104 0.36 -3.55 0.38
C THR A 104 -0.33 -2.21 0.24
N LEU A 105 0.17 -1.17 0.91
CA LEU A 105 -0.20 0.21 0.61
C LEU A 105 0.48 0.64 -0.69
N ASP A 106 -0.32 0.86 -1.72
CA ASP A 106 0.11 1.29 -3.04
C ASP A 106 0.24 2.81 -3.10
N MET A 107 1.04 3.31 -4.04
CA MET A 107 1.32 4.73 -4.22
C MET A 107 0.91 5.18 -5.62
N GLU A 108 0.16 6.27 -5.70
CA GLU A 108 -0.27 6.86 -6.97
C GLU A 108 0.42 8.19 -7.24
N GLU A 109 0.14 9.18 -6.40
CA GLU A 109 0.53 10.57 -6.58
C GLU A 109 1.60 11.00 -5.56
N TYR A 110 2.45 11.95 -5.92
CA TYR A 110 3.50 12.46 -5.02
C TYR A 110 2.93 13.00 -3.70
N ARG A 111 1.78 13.68 -3.76
CA ARG A 111 1.13 14.29 -2.60
C ARG A 111 0.76 13.28 -1.50
N ASP A 112 0.59 12.01 -1.85
CA ASP A 112 0.21 10.95 -0.91
C ASP A 112 1.42 10.31 -0.24
N LEU A 113 2.66 10.64 -0.63
CA LEU A 113 3.87 9.95 -0.18
C LEU A 113 4.03 9.95 1.33
N HIS A 114 4.13 11.15 1.91
CA HIS A 114 4.37 11.28 3.34
C HIS A 114 3.17 10.83 4.16
N LEU A 115 1.94 11.11 3.70
CA LEU A 115 0.72 10.64 4.37
C LEU A 115 0.65 9.11 4.41
N THR A 116 0.98 8.44 3.30
CA THR A 116 0.95 6.96 3.21
C THR A 116 2.01 6.34 4.12
N VAL A 117 3.21 6.92 4.18
CA VAL A 117 4.28 6.49 5.10
C VAL A 117 3.88 6.69 6.55
N ALA A 118 3.38 7.88 6.91
CA ALA A 118 2.92 8.19 8.27
C ALA A 118 1.78 7.26 8.70
N LEU A 119 0.81 6.99 7.82
CA LEU A 119 -0.26 6.03 8.06
C LEU A 119 0.29 4.61 8.29
N PHE A 120 1.22 4.19 7.44
CA PHE A 120 1.83 2.87 7.51
C PHE A 120 2.55 2.66 8.85
N GLU A 121 3.43 3.60 9.22
CA GLU A 121 4.19 3.54 10.46
C GLU A 121 3.28 3.65 11.69
N ARG A 122 2.31 4.56 11.67
CA ARG A 122 1.37 4.76 12.79
C ARG A 122 0.58 3.50 13.09
N VAL A 123 -0.08 2.93 12.09
CA VAL A 123 -0.93 1.75 12.30
C VAL A 123 -0.08 0.52 12.56
N LEU A 124 0.92 0.27 11.71
CA LEU A 124 1.72 -0.95 11.85
C LEU A 124 2.51 -0.95 13.16
N GLY A 125 2.93 0.23 13.65
CA GLY A 125 3.62 0.43 14.92
C GLY A 125 2.79 0.15 16.18
N GLU A 126 1.47 -0.03 16.08
CA GLU A 126 0.64 -0.37 17.23
C GLU A 126 0.94 -1.79 17.76
N PRO A 127 0.89 -2.03 19.08
CA PRO A 127 1.16 -3.34 19.67
C PRO A 127 0.32 -4.48 19.09
N GLU A 128 -0.94 -4.19 18.71
CA GLU A 128 -1.85 -5.16 18.08
C GLU A 128 -1.27 -5.75 16.79
N PHE A 129 -0.49 -4.97 16.04
CA PHE A 129 0.08 -5.39 14.76
C PHE A 129 1.57 -5.70 14.85
N ALA A 130 2.14 -5.82 16.05
CA ALA A 130 3.58 -6.04 16.24
C ALA A 130 4.10 -7.26 15.45
N SER A 131 3.35 -8.36 15.40
CA SER A 131 3.71 -9.59 14.67
C SER A 131 3.24 -9.63 13.20
N PHE A 132 2.59 -8.56 12.72
CA PHE A 132 2.08 -8.47 11.35
C PHE A 132 3.13 -7.86 10.41
N THR A 133 3.34 -8.48 9.25
CA THR A 133 4.13 -7.93 8.14
C THR A 133 3.20 -7.15 7.21
N GLY A 134 3.28 -5.82 7.29
CA GLY A 134 2.70 -4.92 6.28
C GLY A 134 3.65 -4.69 5.10
N ALA A 135 3.10 -4.24 3.97
CA ALA A 135 3.88 -3.81 2.83
C ALA A 135 3.53 -2.39 2.37
N ILE A 136 4.50 -1.70 1.81
CA ILE A 136 4.37 -0.35 1.24
C ILE A 136 5.10 -0.28 -0.11
N VAL A 137 4.56 0.46 -1.07
CA VAL A 137 5.23 0.75 -2.35
C VAL A 137 6.12 1.97 -2.19
N LEU A 138 7.26 2.02 -2.88
CA LEU A 138 8.06 3.23 -3.09
C LEU A 138 8.34 3.41 -4.58
N GLN A 139 8.25 4.64 -5.07
CA GLN A 139 8.39 4.98 -6.48
C GLN A 139 9.76 5.63 -6.76
N ALA A 140 10.67 4.89 -7.39
CA ALA A 140 12.06 5.31 -7.66
C ALA A 140 12.20 6.50 -8.63
N TYR A 141 11.14 6.87 -9.34
CA TYR A 141 11.13 8.10 -10.14
C TYR A 141 11.12 9.37 -9.27
N LEU A 142 10.86 9.29 -7.96
CA LEU A 142 10.89 10.41 -7.04
C LEU A 142 12.31 10.48 -6.44
N PRO A 143 13.01 11.61 -6.54
CA PRO A 143 14.31 11.77 -5.87
C PRO A 143 14.22 11.51 -4.35
N ASP A 144 13.11 11.94 -3.74
CA ASP A 144 12.88 11.82 -2.29
C ASP A 144 12.66 10.37 -1.83
N SER A 145 12.36 9.43 -2.75
CA SER A 145 12.05 8.05 -2.37
C SER A 145 13.22 7.35 -1.67
N HIS A 146 14.46 7.74 -1.97
CA HIS A 146 15.65 7.19 -1.31
C HIS A 146 15.75 7.65 0.14
N LEU A 147 15.43 8.92 0.43
CA LEU A 147 15.42 9.45 1.80
C LEU A 147 14.32 8.78 2.61
N VAL A 148 13.11 8.70 2.05
CA VAL A 148 11.98 8.00 2.68
C VAL A 148 12.29 6.52 2.92
N GLN A 149 12.96 5.85 1.97
CA GLN A 149 13.39 4.46 2.17
C GLN A 149 14.33 4.33 3.37
N ARG A 150 15.32 5.23 3.51
CA ARG A 150 16.27 5.17 4.63
C ARG A 150 15.58 5.39 5.98
N GLU A 151 14.58 6.28 6.03
CA GLU A 151 13.77 6.50 7.23
C GLU A 151 12.93 5.25 7.57
N LEU A 152 12.25 4.67 6.57
CA LEU A 152 11.51 3.42 6.72
C LEU A 152 12.41 2.25 7.15
N ASP A 153 13.63 2.15 6.62
CA ASP A 153 14.61 1.13 7.00
C ASP A 153 15.02 1.28 8.47
N ALA A 154 15.28 2.51 8.92
CA ALA A 154 15.60 2.79 10.32
C ALA A 154 14.44 2.46 11.26
N TRP A 155 13.22 2.87 10.89
CA TRP A 155 12.00 2.56 11.63
C TRP A 155 11.73 1.04 11.69
N ALA A 156 11.85 0.35 10.55
CA ALA A 156 11.66 -1.10 10.48
C ALA A 156 12.72 -1.88 11.26
N ALA A 157 13.97 -1.41 11.26
CA ALA A 157 15.04 -2.00 12.07
C ALA A 157 14.75 -1.85 13.57
N ALA A 158 14.30 -0.67 14.02
CA ALA A 158 13.90 -0.43 15.41
C ALA A 158 12.71 -1.33 15.81
N ARG A 159 11.71 -1.46 14.93
CA ARG A 159 10.57 -2.36 15.12
C ARG A 159 11.00 -3.81 15.31
N VAL A 160 11.90 -4.33 14.46
CA VAL A 160 12.40 -5.71 14.55
C VAL A 160 13.25 -5.91 15.80
N ALA A 161 14.10 -4.94 16.16
CA ALA A 161 14.86 -4.96 17.40
C ALA A 161 13.96 -5.00 18.65
N GLY A 162 12.77 -4.38 18.57
CA GLY A 162 11.72 -4.47 19.58
C GLY A 162 10.89 -5.76 19.57
N GLY A 163 11.24 -6.76 18.75
CA GLY A 163 10.53 -8.04 18.64
C GLY A 163 9.35 -8.04 17.65
N GLY A 164 9.17 -6.97 16.87
CA GLY A 164 8.16 -6.90 15.83
C GLY A 164 8.54 -7.66 14.54
N ALA A 165 7.55 -7.91 13.70
CA ALA A 165 7.74 -8.51 12.38
C ALA A 165 8.35 -7.49 11.39
N PRO A 166 9.15 -7.96 10.40
CA PRO A 166 9.70 -7.08 9.37
C PRO A 166 8.58 -6.55 8.47
N ILE A 167 8.90 -5.50 7.72
CA ILE A 167 8.04 -4.97 6.65
C ILE A 167 8.48 -5.47 5.28
N ARG A 168 7.67 -5.19 4.26
CA ARG A 168 8.05 -5.39 2.86
C ARG A 168 7.90 -4.11 2.06
N VAL A 169 9.00 -3.63 1.50
CA VAL A 169 8.98 -2.55 0.52
C VAL A 169 8.87 -3.15 -0.88
N ARG A 170 7.93 -2.65 -1.69
CA ARG A 170 7.87 -2.93 -3.12
C ARG A 170 8.39 -1.72 -3.87
N LEU A 171 9.60 -1.83 -4.39
CA LEU A 171 10.18 -0.79 -5.24
C LEU A 171 9.57 -0.88 -6.65
N VAL A 172 9.06 0.24 -7.15
CA VAL A 172 8.61 0.42 -8.53
C VAL A 172 9.30 1.64 -9.12
N LYS A 173 9.30 1.79 -10.45
CA LYS A 173 9.77 3.05 -11.05
C LYS A 173 8.78 4.18 -10.81
N GLY A 174 7.50 3.91 -11.01
CA GLY A 174 6.43 4.91 -10.94
C GLY A 174 5.59 4.88 -12.23
N ALA A 175 4.33 5.26 -12.13
CA ALA A 175 3.35 5.12 -13.22
C ALA A 175 2.63 6.43 -13.57
N ASN A 176 2.82 7.50 -12.79
CA ASN A 176 2.01 8.72 -12.87
C ASN A 176 2.71 9.94 -13.49
N LEU A 177 3.84 9.74 -14.19
CA LEU A 177 4.70 10.83 -14.69
C LEU A 177 3.95 11.92 -15.50
N ALA A 178 2.96 11.52 -16.30
CA ALA A 178 2.19 12.47 -17.11
C ALA A 178 1.34 13.41 -16.24
N MET A 179 0.69 12.89 -15.19
CA MET A 179 -0.12 13.71 -14.29
C MET A 179 0.76 14.57 -13.38
N GLU A 180 1.88 14.04 -12.89
CA GLU A 180 2.86 14.81 -12.10
C GLU A 180 3.42 16.01 -12.89
N ARG A 181 3.59 15.86 -14.21
CA ARG A 181 3.96 16.97 -15.11
C ARG A 181 2.88 18.03 -15.22
N VAL A 182 1.63 17.60 -15.38
CA VAL A 182 0.49 18.51 -15.48
C VAL A 182 0.32 19.27 -14.17
N ASP A 183 0.39 18.58 -13.03
CA ASP A 183 0.23 19.17 -11.71
C ASP A 183 1.31 20.23 -11.44
N ALA A 184 2.57 19.91 -11.72
CA ALA A 184 3.68 20.85 -11.63
C ALA A 184 3.48 22.08 -12.52
N ALA A 185 3.05 21.90 -13.77
CA ALA A 185 2.82 22.99 -14.70
C ALA A 185 1.65 23.89 -14.31
N VAL A 186 0.54 23.30 -13.81
CA VAL A 186 -0.65 24.04 -13.38
C VAL A 186 -0.37 24.90 -12.16
N HIS A 187 0.39 24.38 -11.19
CA HIS A 187 0.70 25.08 -9.94
C HIS A 187 1.99 25.90 -9.99
N GLY A 188 2.78 25.80 -11.07
CA GLY A 188 4.09 26.45 -11.19
C GLY A 188 5.14 25.86 -10.24
N TRP A 189 5.00 24.59 -9.87
CA TRP A 189 5.94 23.87 -8.99
C TRP A 189 7.03 23.16 -9.78
N PRO A 190 8.17 22.84 -9.13
CA PRO A 190 9.10 21.85 -9.66
C PRO A 190 8.40 20.50 -9.85
N GLN A 191 8.65 19.84 -10.97
CA GLN A 191 8.18 18.47 -11.19
C GLN A 191 8.78 17.54 -10.12
N ALA A 192 7.95 16.79 -9.40
CA ALA A 192 8.42 15.90 -8.35
C ALA A 192 9.26 14.72 -8.89
N PRO A 193 8.81 13.96 -9.90
CA PRO A 193 9.67 12.92 -10.49
C PRO A 193 10.92 13.47 -11.21
N TYR A 194 11.92 12.62 -11.43
CA TYR A 194 13.05 12.89 -12.32
C TYR A 194 12.57 13.31 -13.72
N LEU A 195 13.30 14.24 -14.33
CA LEU A 195 13.02 14.72 -15.69
C LEU A 195 13.40 13.69 -16.76
N ASP A 196 14.39 12.86 -16.48
CA ASP A 196 14.90 11.84 -17.38
C ASP A 196 14.79 10.42 -16.80
N LYS A 197 14.76 9.44 -17.71
CA LYS A 197 14.67 8.03 -17.35
C LYS A 197 15.95 7.51 -16.70
N ALA A 198 17.11 8.11 -16.98
CA ALA A 198 18.39 7.64 -16.47
C ALA A 198 18.49 7.89 -14.95
N GLY A 199 18.01 9.02 -14.45
CA GLY A 199 17.89 9.33 -13.03
C GLY A 199 16.96 8.36 -12.31
N THR A 200 15.81 8.04 -12.90
CA THR A 200 14.90 7.01 -12.36
C THR A 200 15.56 5.63 -12.32
N ASP A 201 16.27 5.23 -13.38
CA ASP A 201 16.96 3.95 -13.45
C ASP A 201 18.14 3.86 -12.49
N ALA A 202 18.83 4.99 -12.24
CA ALA A 202 19.91 5.07 -11.27
C ALA A 202 19.37 4.97 -9.84
N ASN A 203 18.29 5.69 -9.52
CA ASN A 203 17.67 5.65 -8.19
C ASN A 203 16.98 4.31 -7.87
N TYR A 204 16.56 3.56 -8.90
CA TYR A 204 15.98 2.22 -8.72
C TYR A 204 17.03 1.15 -8.36
N LYS A 205 18.30 1.36 -8.70
CA LYS A 205 19.38 0.39 -8.51
C LYS A 205 20.06 0.57 -7.15
#